data_AF-A0A9W6KCK3-F1
#
_entry.id   AF-A0A9W6KCK3-F1
#
_cell.length_a   1.000
_cell.length_b   1.000
_cell.length_c   1.000
_cell.angle_alpha   90.00
_cell.angle_beta   90.00
_cell.angle_gamma   90.00
#
_symmetry.space_group_name_H-M   'P 1'
#
loop_
_entity.id
_entity.type
_entity.pdbx_description
1 polymer ?
#
loop_
_entity_poly.entity_id
_entity_poly.type
_entity_poly.pdbx_seq_one_letter_code
_entity_poly.pdbx_strand_id
1 'polypeptide(L)'
;MRQGTKPPTARGMHLHLLPWPQQELLNLGSIEVEMRVTLSYFVEPNPGIAERGIKGRYRYESHGLRFDVSRPNEDRDQFRQRINKRARDEEEGRYQGGGSDPNWLLGTQTLSRGSLHSDIWRGTAAELAGRGMLGIYPALGWWKTLVKQQRYDDTVRYSLVVSIKTQQTDVDLYAAVETLIEAQTVVLV
;
A
#
# COMPACT_ATOMS: atom_id res chain seq x y z
N MET A 1 7.29 -39.91 -9.15
CA MET A 1 6.18 -38.92 -9.10
C MET A 1 6.78 -37.52 -9.23
N ARG A 2 6.27 -36.66 -10.11
CA ARG A 2 6.75 -35.27 -10.20
C ARG A 2 6.19 -34.50 -9.00
N GLN A 3 7.05 -34.08 -8.07
CA GLN A 3 6.64 -33.13 -7.04
C GLN A 3 6.24 -31.81 -7.74
N GLY A 4 4.99 -31.38 -7.55
CA GLY A 4 4.55 -30.10 -8.09
C GLY A 4 5.29 -28.98 -7.37
N THR A 5 6.12 -28.25 -8.08
CA THR A 5 6.81 -27.06 -7.56
C THR A 5 5.76 -26.10 -7.01
N LYS A 6 5.87 -25.72 -5.73
CA LYS A 6 4.99 -24.70 -5.14
C LYS A 6 5.04 -23.43 -6.00
N PRO A 7 3.92 -22.76 -6.29
CA PRO A 7 3.94 -21.51 -7.04
C PRO A 7 4.82 -20.49 -6.29
N PRO A 8 5.65 -19.71 -6.99
CA PRO A 8 6.50 -18.72 -6.34
C PRO A 8 5.63 -17.70 -5.61
N THR A 9 6.02 -17.40 -4.38
CA THR A 9 5.38 -16.37 -3.55
C THR A 9 6.15 -15.08 -3.74
N ALA A 10 5.48 -13.98 -4.10
CA ALA A 10 6.13 -12.67 -4.10
C ALA A 10 6.50 -12.30 -2.66
N ARG A 11 7.80 -12.09 -2.40
CA ARG A 11 8.36 -12.08 -1.02
C ARG A 11 8.51 -10.71 -0.37
N GLY A 12 8.35 -9.63 -1.13
CA GLY A 12 8.57 -8.26 -0.65
C GLY A 12 7.29 -7.45 -0.49
N MET A 13 6.78 -7.36 0.74
CA MET A 13 5.98 -6.20 1.15
C MET A 13 6.93 -5.17 1.75
N HIS A 14 6.93 -3.95 1.22
CA HIS A 14 7.69 -2.84 1.77
C HIS A 14 6.82 -2.11 2.80
N LEU A 15 7.23 -2.15 4.07
CA LEU A 15 6.58 -1.42 5.15
C LEU A 15 7.32 -0.10 5.39
N HIS A 16 6.62 1.02 5.23
CA HIS A 16 7.08 2.34 5.60
C HIS A 16 6.55 2.72 6.99
N LEU A 17 7.46 3.14 7.86
CA LEU A 17 7.14 3.91 9.05
C LEU A 17 7.32 5.37 8.66
N LEU A 18 6.23 6.10 8.51
CA LEU A 18 6.29 7.51 8.09
C LEU A 18 6.78 8.38 9.26
N PRO A 19 7.46 9.51 9.01
CA PRO A 19 7.74 10.53 10.02
C PRO A 19 6.42 11.20 10.42
N TRP A 20 5.69 10.55 11.32
CA TRP A 20 4.29 10.86 11.60
C TRP A 20 4.15 11.80 12.80
N PRO A 21 3.55 13.00 12.64
CA PRO A 21 3.43 13.99 13.71
C PRO A 21 2.27 13.61 14.65
N GLN A 22 2.47 12.53 15.41
CA GLN A 22 1.41 11.88 16.20
C GLN A 22 0.88 12.80 17.31
N GLN A 23 1.75 13.57 17.96
CA GLN A 23 1.36 14.44 19.08
C GLN A 23 0.54 15.63 18.58
N GLU A 24 0.96 16.21 17.46
CA GLU A 24 0.32 17.34 16.79
C GLU A 24 -1.05 16.95 16.23
N LEU A 25 -1.16 15.77 15.61
CA LEU A 25 -2.44 15.19 15.16
C LEU A 25 -3.37 14.88 16.34
N LEU A 26 -2.85 14.45 17.49
CA LEU A 26 -3.67 14.28 18.71
C LEU A 26 -4.12 15.64 19.29
N ASN A 27 -3.27 16.68 19.24
CA ASN A 27 -3.62 18.03 19.69
C ASN A 27 -4.73 18.67 18.84
N LEU A 28 -4.78 18.36 17.54
CA LEU A 28 -5.89 18.73 16.65
C LEU A 28 -7.20 17.97 16.95
N GLY A 29 -7.14 16.86 17.68
CA GLY A 29 -8.30 16.16 18.23
C GLY A 29 -9.36 15.77 17.19
N SER A 30 -10.56 16.33 17.31
CA SER A 30 -11.72 16.03 16.45
C SER A 30 -11.77 16.83 15.15
N ILE A 31 -10.77 17.64 14.82
CA ILE A 31 -10.72 18.40 13.56
C ILE A 31 -10.70 17.43 12.38
N GLU A 32 -11.51 17.68 11.37
CA GLU A 32 -11.56 16.86 10.14
C GLU A 32 -10.33 17.14 9.27
N VAL A 33 -9.67 16.06 8.82
CA VAL A 33 -8.44 16.09 8.04
C VAL A 33 -8.53 15.15 6.84
N GLU A 34 -7.84 15.49 5.76
CA GLU A 34 -7.70 14.66 4.58
C GLU A 34 -6.25 14.14 4.49
N MET A 35 -6.06 12.83 4.37
CA MET A 35 -4.78 12.22 4.00
C MET A 35 -4.89 11.70 2.57
N ARG A 36 -4.07 12.23 1.65
CA ARG A 36 -3.92 11.67 0.31
C ARG A 36 -2.70 10.76 0.25
N VAL A 37 -2.86 9.58 -0.33
CA VAL A 37 -1.78 8.65 -0.64
C VAL A 37 -1.75 8.42 -2.15
N THR A 38 -0.61 8.69 -2.77
CA THR A 38 -0.36 8.50 -4.19
C THR A 38 0.82 7.55 -4.40
N LEU A 39 0.55 6.37 -4.93
CA LEU A 39 1.52 5.39 -5.38
C LEU A 39 1.65 5.45 -6.91
N SER A 40 2.86 5.57 -7.45
CA SER A 40 3.12 5.50 -8.89
C SER A 40 4.26 4.53 -9.19
N TYR A 41 4.08 3.65 -10.18
CA TYR A 41 5.11 2.69 -10.59
C TYR A 41 5.04 2.39 -12.08
N PHE A 42 6.18 2.06 -12.70
CA PHE A 42 6.18 1.64 -14.10
C PHE A 42 5.66 0.20 -14.24
N VAL A 43 4.80 -0.01 -15.22
CA VAL A 43 4.23 -1.31 -15.60
C VAL A 43 5.06 -1.81 -16.79
N GLU A 44 5.74 -2.95 -16.64
CA GLU A 44 6.39 -3.60 -17.78
C GLU A 44 5.34 -4.24 -18.72
N PRO A 45 5.58 -4.29 -20.04
CA PRO A 45 4.64 -4.82 -21.05
C PRO A 45 4.79 -6.33 -21.29
N ASN A 46 3.98 -6.84 -22.24
CA ASN A 46 3.82 -8.20 -22.76
C ASN A 46 5.04 -9.09 -23.20
N PRO A 47 5.87 -9.82 -22.40
CA PRO A 47 6.93 -10.66 -22.98
C PRO A 47 6.43 -11.96 -23.64
N GLY A 48 5.12 -12.28 -23.59
CA GLY A 48 4.61 -13.46 -24.29
C GLY A 48 3.09 -13.65 -24.35
N ILE A 49 2.66 -14.35 -25.40
CA ILE A 49 1.32 -14.92 -25.51
C ILE A 49 1.11 -15.85 -24.31
N ALA A 50 0.04 -15.64 -23.54
CA ALA A 50 -0.30 -16.52 -22.43
C ALA A 50 -0.51 -17.95 -22.93
N GLU A 51 0.37 -18.88 -22.55
CA GLU A 51 0.12 -20.32 -22.72
C GLU A 51 -1.25 -20.65 -22.12
N ARG A 52 -2.12 -21.25 -22.96
CA ARG A 52 -3.56 -21.45 -22.74
C ARG A 52 -3.95 -21.71 -21.28
N GLY A 53 -4.40 -20.67 -20.58
CA GLY A 53 -4.76 -20.75 -19.16
C GLY A 53 -5.60 -19.58 -18.62
N ILE A 54 -6.23 -18.78 -19.49
CA ILE A 54 -7.03 -17.62 -19.07
C ILE A 54 -8.35 -18.08 -18.43
N LYS A 55 -8.34 -18.28 -17.10
CA LYS A 55 -9.55 -18.23 -16.25
C LYS A 55 -9.51 -16.96 -15.39
N GLY A 56 -10.22 -15.94 -15.86
CA GLY A 56 -10.22 -14.58 -15.32
C GLY A 56 -10.31 -13.57 -16.48
N ARG A 57 -11.06 -12.48 -16.34
CA ARG A 57 -11.43 -11.59 -17.47
C ARG A 57 -10.28 -10.66 -17.88
N TYR A 58 -9.27 -11.26 -18.52
CA TYR A 58 -8.17 -10.66 -19.30
C TYR A 58 -7.14 -9.85 -18.50
N ARG A 59 -6.15 -10.59 -17.97
CA ARG A 59 -5.16 -10.13 -16.98
C ARG A 59 -3.86 -9.69 -17.63
N TYR A 60 -3.44 -8.45 -17.37
CA TYR A 60 -2.02 -8.08 -17.39
C TYR A 60 -1.72 -6.94 -16.42
N GLU A 61 -1.26 -7.30 -15.23
CA GLU A 61 -0.67 -6.39 -14.26
C GLU A 61 0.79 -6.79 -14.09
N SER A 62 1.73 -5.83 -14.05
CA SER A 62 3.16 -6.16 -14.03
C SER A 62 3.59 -6.75 -12.69
N HIS A 63 3.80 -5.83 -11.76
CA HIS A 63 4.08 -6.05 -10.36
C HIS A 63 2.77 -6.13 -9.55
N GLY A 64 1.71 -5.47 -10.05
CA GLY A 64 0.42 -5.36 -9.36
C GLY A 64 0.55 -4.76 -7.97
N LEU A 65 1.41 -3.72 -7.81
CA LEU A 65 1.61 -3.09 -6.53
C LEU A 65 0.30 -2.47 -6.05
N ARG A 66 0.00 -2.64 -4.77
CA ARG A 66 -1.09 -2.01 -4.02
C ARG A 66 -0.47 -1.30 -2.82
N PHE A 67 -1.21 -0.37 -2.24
CA PHE A 67 -0.90 0.16 -0.91
C PHE A 67 -2.04 -0.12 0.08
N ASP A 68 -1.72 -0.06 1.36
CA ASP A 68 -2.65 -0.07 2.48
C ASP A 68 -2.03 0.76 3.62
N VAL A 69 -2.85 1.23 4.56
CA VAL A 69 -2.42 2.03 5.71
C VAL A 69 -2.94 1.38 6.99
N SER A 70 -2.20 1.46 8.09
CA SER A 70 -2.61 0.88 9.36
C SER A 70 -3.91 1.48 9.89
N ARG A 71 -4.57 0.74 10.79
CA ARG A 71 -5.67 1.27 11.60
C ARG A 71 -5.12 1.82 12.93
N PRO A 72 -5.85 2.72 13.62
CA PRO A 72 -5.31 3.42 14.80
C PRO A 72 -4.82 2.53 15.95
N ASN A 73 -5.44 1.34 16.09
CA ASN A 73 -5.13 0.37 17.14
C ASN A 73 -4.47 -0.91 16.58
N GLU A 74 -3.90 -0.85 15.38
CA GLU A 74 -3.32 -2.01 14.69
C GLU A 74 -1.81 -2.04 14.88
N ASP A 75 -1.30 -3.09 15.54
CA ASP A 75 0.14 -3.28 15.65
C ASP A 75 0.78 -3.68 14.30
N ARG A 76 2.11 -3.60 14.23
CA ARG A 76 2.86 -3.90 13.00
C ARG A 76 2.55 -5.29 12.45
N ASP A 77 2.49 -6.31 13.29
CA ASP A 77 2.39 -7.69 12.86
C ASP A 77 0.93 -8.07 12.55
N GLN A 78 -0.06 -7.44 13.21
CA GLN A 78 -1.46 -7.43 12.80
C GLN A 78 -1.63 -6.79 11.40
N PHE A 79 -1.03 -5.62 11.17
CA PHE A 79 -1.07 -4.93 9.88
C PHE A 79 -0.49 -5.79 8.75
N ARG A 80 0.67 -6.43 9.00
CA ARG A 80 1.28 -7.39 8.08
C ARG A 80 0.36 -8.58 7.80
N GLN A 81 -0.29 -9.14 8.83
CA GLN A 81 -1.24 -10.25 8.66
C GLN A 81 -2.47 -9.83 7.84
N ARG A 82 -3.02 -8.64 8.07
CA ARG A 82 -4.15 -8.10 7.29
C ARG A 82 -3.82 -7.94 5.81
N ILE A 83 -2.66 -7.35 5.48
CA ILE A 83 -2.20 -7.22 4.09
C ILE A 83 -2.00 -8.61 3.46
N ASN A 84 -1.29 -9.51 4.13
CA ASN A 84 -1.03 -10.87 3.62
C ASN A 84 -2.32 -11.66 3.37
N LYS A 85 -3.34 -11.47 4.23
CA LYS A 85 -4.67 -12.06 4.03
C LYS A 85 -5.37 -11.45 2.81
N ARG A 86 -5.42 -10.11 2.71
CA ARG A 86 -6.02 -9.40 1.56
C ARG A 86 -5.39 -9.83 0.23
N ALA A 87 -4.07 -9.89 0.14
CA ALA A 87 -3.36 -10.32 -1.06
C ALA A 87 -3.71 -11.77 -1.48
N ARG A 88 -3.88 -12.67 -0.51
CA ARG A 88 -4.31 -14.06 -0.77
C ARG A 88 -5.78 -14.14 -1.20
N ASP A 89 -6.66 -13.41 -0.53
CA ASP A 89 -8.09 -13.39 -0.87
C ASP A 89 -8.31 -12.78 -2.27
N GLU A 90 -7.52 -11.78 -2.68
CA GLU A 90 -7.53 -11.20 -4.03
C GLU A 90 -7.04 -12.23 -5.08
N GLU A 91 -5.95 -12.95 -4.77
CA GLU A 91 -5.41 -14.02 -5.63
C GLU A 91 -6.37 -15.18 -5.85
N GLU A 92 -7.07 -15.63 -4.79
CA GLU A 92 -8.07 -16.69 -4.86
C GLU A 92 -9.41 -16.24 -5.48
N GLY A 93 -9.55 -14.95 -5.84
CA GLY A 93 -10.79 -14.37 -6.35
C GLY A 93 -11.92 -14.31 -5.30
N ARG A 94 -11.56 -14.41 -4.01
CA ARG A 94 -12.47 -14.41 -2.86
C ARG A 94 -12.61 -13.03 -2.21
N TYR A 95 -11.76 -12.07 -2.55
CA TYR A 95 -11.84 -10.71 -2.02
C TYR A 95 -13.06 -9.97 -2.56
N GLN A 96 -14.11 -9.86 -1.73
CA GLN A 96 -15.37 -9.19 -2.05
C GLN A 96 -15.37 -7.67 -1.73
N GLY A 97 -14.20 -7.06 -1.46
CA GLY A 97 -14.10 -5.65 -1.01
C GLY A 97 -14.28 -5.42 0.48
N GLY A 98 -14.67 -6.44 1.25
CA GLY A 98 -14.82 -6.36 2.71
C GLY A 98 -13.50 -5.97 3.41
N GLY A 99 -13.60 -5.17 4.47
CA GLY A 99 -12.44 -4.71 5.25
C GLY A 99 -11.65 -3.54 4.63
N SER A 100 -12.15 -2.94 3.54
CA SER A 100 -11.72 -1.59 3.15
C SER A 100 -12.06 -0.60 4.27
N ASP A 101 -11.29 0.49 4.41
CA ASP A 101 -11.72 1.59 5.28
C ASP A 101 -12.93 2.27 4.61
N PRO A 102 -14.08 2.46 5.29
CA PRO A 102 -15.16 3.29 4.73
C PRO A 102 -14.74 4.75 4.57
N ASN A 103 -13.70 5.18 5.29
CA ASN A 103 -13.13 6.52 5.25
C ASN A 103 -12.27 6.80 4.00
N TRP A 104 -11.98 5.80 3.16
CA TRP A 104 -11.34 5.99 1.85
C TRP A 104 -12.39 6.36 0.79
N LEU A 105 -12.13 7.42 0.02
CA LEU A 105 -13.07 7.97 -0.96
C LEU A 105 -13.32 7.06 -2.17
N LEU A 106 -12.26 6.46 -2.74
CA LEU A 106 -12.38 5.57 -3.90
C LEU A 106 -12.41 4.10 -3.51
N GLY A 107 -11.72 3.74 -2.43
CA GLY A 107 -11.69 2.40 -1.87
C GLY A 107 -10.94 1.38 -2.72
N THR A 108 -10.63 0.24 -2.09
CA THR A 108 -9.67 -0.74 -2.61
C THR A 108 -9.97 -1.35 -3.98
N GLN A 109 -11.23 -1.38 -4.44
CA GLN A 109 -11.58 -1.93 -5.76
C GLN A 109 -11.37 -0.95 -6.93
N THR A 110 -11.41 0.36 -6.67
CA THR A 110 -11.35 1.38 -7.72
C THR A 110 -9.91 1.84 -7.99
N LEU A 111 -9.07 1.79 -6.95
CA LEU A 111 -7.67 2.23 -7.00
C LEU A 111 -6.76 1.37 -7.88
N SER A 112 -7.03 0.07 -7.97
CA SER A 112 -6.09 -0.92 -8.51
C SER A 112 -5.86 -0.87 -10.02
N ARG A 113 -6.50 0.06 -10.75
CA ARG A 113 -6.43 0.12 -12.21
C ARG A 113 -5.25 0.97 -12.70
N GLY A 114 -4.23 0.28 -13.21
CA GLY A 114 -3.09 0.91 -13.90
C GLY A 114 -1.88 1.14 -13.01
N SER A 115 -1.06 2.13 -13.39
CA SER A 115 0.27 2.45 -12.82
C SER A 115 0.27 3.57 -11.77
N LEU A 116 -0.86 4.26 -11.57
CA LEU A 116 -1.00 5.41 -10.67
C LEU A 116 -2.23 5.20 -9.80
N HIS A 117 -2.03 4.97 -8.50
CA HIS A 117 -3.09 4.74 -7.53
C HIS A 117 -3.09 5.92 -6.57
N SER A 118 -4.17 6.70 -6.52
CA SER A 118 -4.31 7.87 -5.65
C SER A 118 -5.65 7.81 -4.93
N ASP A 119 -5.66 7.74 -3.60
CA ASP A 119 -6.88 7.84 -2.80
C ASP A 119 -6.78 8.94 -1.73
N ILE A 120 -7.93 9.35 -1.23
CA ILE A 120 -8.09 10.31 -0.14
C ILE A 120 -8.83 9.62 0.99
N TRP A 121 -8.17 9.55 2.15
CA TRP A 121 -8.77 9.16 3.42
C TRP A 121 -9.29 10.42 4.13
N ARG A 122 -10.46 10.33 4.76
CA ARG A 122 -11.06 11.41 5.56
C ARG A 122 -11.43 10.92 6.96
N GLY A 123 -11.22 11.75 7.97
CA GLY A 123 -11.62 11.46 9.34
C GLY A 123 -11.07 12.50 10.31
N THR A 124 -11.10 12.19 11.59
CA THR A 124 -10.56 13.09 12.62
C THR A 124 -9.03 13.04 12.68
N ALA A 125 -8.39 14.12 13.12
CA ALA A 125 -6.94 14.15 13.34
C ALA A 125 -6.49 13.10 14.37
N ALA A 126 -7.28 12.86 15.42
CA ALA A 126 -7.04 11.78 16.39
C ALA A 126 -7.08 10.38 15.76
N GLU A 127 -8.01 10.11 14.83
CA GLU A 127 -7.99 8.87 14.05
C GLU A 127 -6.83 8.79 13.05
N LEU A 128 -6.34 9.92 12.55
CA LEU A 128 -5.18 9.96 11.66
C LEU A 128 -3.87 9.73 12.44
N ALA A 129 -3.78 10.16 13.69
CA ALA A 129 -2.59 10.03 14.53
C ALA A 129 -2.08 8.58 14.66
N GLY A 130 -2.97 7.59 14.73
CA GLY A 130 -2.60 6.16 14.81
C GLY A 130 -2.27 5.48 13.47
N ARG A 131 -2.19 6.22 12.36
CA ARG A 131 -2.11 5.67 10.98
C ARG A 131 -0.73 5.81 10.31
N GLY A 132 0.34 5.95 11.11
CA GLY A 132 1.70 6.21 10.64
C GLY A 132 2.41 5.06 9.89
N MET A 133 1.78 3.90 9.68
CA MET A 133 2.36 2.78 8.94
C MET A 133 1.69 2.59 7.58
N LEU A 134 2.48 2.50 6.51
CA LEU A 134 2.01 2.31 5.14
C LEU A 134 2.70 1.09 4.52
N GLY A 135 1.93 0.13 4.03
CA GLY A 135 2.43 -1.10 3.41
C GLY A 135 2.21 -1.12 1.90
N ILE A 136 3.28 -1.31 1.13
CA ILE A 136 3.23 -1.52 -0.33
C ILE A 136 3.51 -2.99 -0.61
N TYR A 137 2.66 -3.64 -1.40
CA TYR A 137 2.74 -5.08 -1.66
C TYR A 137 2.26 -5.43 -3.07
N PRO A 138 2.85 -6.46 -3.72
CA PRO A 138 2.32 -7.02 -4.96
C PRO A 138 1.11 -7.93 -4.65
N ALA A 139 -0.04 -7.65 -5.26
CA ALA A 139 -1.23 -8.50 -5.10
C ALA A 139 -1.31 -9.57 -6.21
N LEU A 140 -1.39 -9.13 -7.47
CA LEU A 140 -1.57 -9.99 -8.65
C LEU A 140 -0.76 -9.44 -9.83
N GLY A 141 0.05 -10.28 -10.47
CA GLY A 141 0.81 -9.84 -11.66
C GLY A 141 1.61 -10.93 -12.35
N TRP A 142 2.04 -10.67 -13.58
CA TRP A 142 2.76 -11.66 -14.40
C TRP A 142 4.13 -12.00 -13.85
N TRP A 143 4.78 -11.08 -13.12
CA TRP A 143 6.05 -11.34 -12.42
C TRP A 143 5.96 -12.56 -11.49
N LYS A 144 4.81 -12.75 -10.82
CA LYS A 144 4.55 -13.91 -9.97
C LYS A 144 4.06 -15.14 -10.75
N THR A 145 3.22 -14.97 -11.78
CA THR A 145 2.61 -16.11 -12.48
C THR A 145 3.47 -16.72 -13.59
N LEU A 146 4.35 -15.93 -14.22
CA LEU A 146 5.16 -16.36 -15.37
C LEU A 146 6.56 -16.80 -14.92
N VAL A 147 6.60 -17.90 -14.16
CA VAL A 147 7.82 -18.46 -13.54
C VAL A 147 8.98 -18.65 -14.53
N LYS A 148 8.67 -18.90 -15.82
CA LYS A 148 9.65 -19.02 -16.92
C LYS A 148 10.55 -17.80 -17.10
N GLN A 149 10.08 -16.60 -16.75
CA GLN A 149 10.86 -15.35 -16.87
C GLN A 149 11.70 -15.03 -15.62
N GLN A 150 11.55 -15.78 -14.52
CA GLN A 150 12.28 -15.61 -13.26
C GLN A 150 12.18 -14.22 -12.57
N ARG A 151 11.32 -13.32 -13.07
CA ARG A 151 11.13 -11.94 -12.58
C ARG A 151 10.62 -11.81 -11.14
N TYR A 152 10.23 -12.90 -10.47
CA TYR A 152 9.65 -12.85 -9.12
C TYR A 152 10.64 -12.44 -8.02
N ASP A 153 11.95 -12.51 -8.26
CA ASP A 153 13.02 -12.09 -7.33
C ASP A 153 13.62 -10.71 -7.70
N ASP A 154 13.13 -10.03 -8.73
CA ASP A 154 13.66 -8.74 -9.18
C ASP A 154 13.17 -7.54 -8.34
N THR A 155 13.92 -6.44 -8.38
CA THR A 155 13.59 -5.21 -7.65
C THR A 155 12.78 -4.25 -8.51
N VAL A 156 11.69 -3.71 -7.94
CA VAL A 156 10.79 -2.75 -8.60
C VAL A 156 10.96 -1.36 -7.98
N ARG A 157 11.04 -0.32 -8.83
CA ARG A 157 10.99 1.08 -8.38
C ARG A 157 9.56 1.62 -8.46
N TYR A 158 9.16 2.33 -7.41
CA TYR A 158 7.93 3.13 -7.35
C TYR A 158 8.23 4.48 -6.70
N SER A 159 7.31 5.43 -6.85
CA SER A 159 7.25 6.67 -6.10
C SER A 159 6.04 6.63 -5.17
N LEU A 160 6.21 7.13 -3.95
CA LEU A 160 5.16 7.26 -2.94
C LEU A 160 5.13 8.72 -2.49
N VAL A 161 3.96 9.34 -2.58
CA VAL A 161 3.70 10.67 -2.03
C VAL A 161 2.54 10.57 -1.06
N VAL A 162 2.73 11.07 0.16
CA VAL A 162 1.69 11.18 1.18
C VAL A 162 1.57 12.66 1.54
N SER A 163 0.34 13.19 1.54
CA SER A 163 0.09 14.57 1.97
C SER A 163 -1.07 14.63 2.94
N ILE A 164 -0.86 15.29 4.07
CA ILE A 164 -1.91 15.62 5.04
C ILE A 164 -2.41 17.03 4.73
N LYS A 165 -3.72 17.22 4.74
CA LYS A 165 -4.38 18.51 4.59
C LYS A 165 -5.38 18.69 5.72
N THR A 166 -5.26 19.79 6.44
CA THR A 166 -6.15 20.18 7.54
C THR A 166 -6.90 21.45 7.14
N GLN A 167 -7.85 21.87 7.98
CA GLN A 167 -8.32 23.26 7.95
C GLN A 167 -7.23 24.18 8.50
N GLN A 168 -7.33 25.49 8.22
CA GLN A 168 -6.38 26.49 8.74
C GLN A 168 -6.43 26.46 10.27
N THR A 169 -5.30 26.12 10.90
CA THR A 169 -5.14 25.82 12.32
C THR A 169 -3.76 26.28 12.77
N ASP A 170 -3.59 26.56 14.06
CA ASP A 170 -2.34 27.10 14.63
C ASP A 170 -1.25 26.02 14.85
N VAL A 171 -1.47 24.78 14.38
CA VAL A 171 -0.55 23.65 14.57
C VAL A 171 0.30 23.46 13.30
N ASP A 172 1.59 23.70 13.42
CA ASP A 172 2.54 23.52 12.32
C ASP A 172 2.93 22.04 12.14
N LEU A 173 2.11 21.32 11.37
CA LEU A 173 2.38 19.94 10.98
C LEU A 173 3.60 19.80 10.06
N TYR A 174 4.03 20.86 9.36
CA TYR A 174 5.19 20.81 8.48
C TYR A 174 6.48 20.79 9.32
N ALA A 175 6.64 21.74 10.23
CA ALA A 175 7.80 21.82 11.13
C ALA A 175 7.95 20.54 11.99
N ALA A 176 6.83 19.96 12.44
CA ALA A 176 6.84 18.68 13.16
C ALA A 176 7.37 17.51 12.29
N VAL A 177 6.92 17.40 11.03
CA VAL A 177 7.41 16.38 10.10
C VAL A 177 8.88 16.61 9.74
N GLU A 178 9.29 17.86 9.51
CA GLU A 178 10.69 18.23 9.23
C GLU A 178 11.61 17.82 10.39
N THR A 179 11.24 18.16 11.63
CA THR A 179 11.96 17.77 12.86
C THR A 179 12.08 16.24 12.99
N LEU A 180 11.02 15.49 12.67
CA LEU A 180 11.04 14.02 12.68
C LEU A 180 11.96 13.43 11.60
N ILE A 181 12.05 14.05 10.43
CA ILE A 181 12.96 13.63 9.35
C ILE A 181 14.42 13.90 9.74
N GLU A 182 14.72 15.07 10.29
CA GLU A 182 16.08 15.39 10.80
C GLU A 182 16.51 14.43 11.92
N ALA A 183 15.61 14.13 12.86
CA ALA A 183 15.89 13.16 13.91
C ALA A 183 16.17 11.74 13.36
N GLN A 184 15.54 11.35 12.26
CA GLN A 184 15.79 10.05 11.61
C GLN A 184 17.11 10.00 10.82
N THR A 185 17.52 11.10 10.17
CA THR A 185 18.78 11.14 9.41
C THR A 185 20.01 11.16 10.32
N VAL A 186 19.93 11.77 11.50
CA VAL A 186 21.02 11.81 12.50
C VAL A 186 21.35 10.43 13.09
N VAL A 187 20.41 9.47 13.07
CA VAL A 187 20.59 8.12 13.64
C VAL A 187 21.18 7.12 12.62
N LEU A 188 21.46 7.54 11.38
CA LEU A 188 22.10 6.74 10.34
C LEU A 188 23.60 7.09 10.19
N VAL A 189 24.40 6.75 11.20
CA VAL A 189 25.88 6.82 11.20
C VAL A 189 26.48 5.52 11.74
#